data_AF-A0A8T7BUA4-F1
#
_entry.id   AF-A0A8T7BUA4-F1
#
_cell.length_a   1.000
_cell.length_b   1.000
_cell.length_c   1.000
_cell.angle_alpha   90.00
_cell.angle_beta   90.00
_cell.angle_gamma   90.00
#
_symmetry.space_group_name_H-M   'P 1'
#
loop_
_entity.id
_entity.type
_entity.pdbx_description
1 polymer ?
#
loop_
_entity_poly.entity_id
_entity_poly.type
_entity_poly.pdbx_seq_one_letter_code
_entity_poly.pdbx_strand_id
1 'polypeptide(L)'
;MISNRKFWIAMTVFQIVFGLAVFTVTRLYYTQDTDNVGNDSTEIGQHEFVWPDGVTTTNSRQLNSSTPGPTSIEDPLELARRADEYFTRQQYDRAADSYQKLLVLGPNNAETYNNLGITLHYLGRSTEALR
;
A
#
# COMPACT_ATOMS: atom_id res chain seq x y z
N MET A 1 19.75 -25.00 -43.63
CA MET A 1 18.78 -24.55 -42.60
C MET A 1 18.14 -23.26 -43.09
N ILE A 2 16.96 -23.34 -43.68
CA ILE A 2 16.28 -22.18 -44.29
C ILE A 2 15.47 -21.48 -43.20
N SER A 3 15.89 -20.27 -42.81
CA SER A 3 15.14 -19.42 -41.90
C SER A 3 13.86 -18.95 -42.59
N ASN A 4 12.73 -19.49 -42.17
CA ASN A 4 11.41 -19.07 -42.65
C ASN A 4 11.09 -17.71 -42.04
N ARG A 5 11.53 -16.62 -42.70
CA ARG A 5 11.23 -15.24 -42.28
C ARG A 5 9.74 -15.01 -42.03
N LYS A 6 8.87 -15.70 -42.79
CA LYS A 6 7.41 -15.68 -42.62
C LYS A 6 6.97 -16.25 -41.26
N PHE A 7 7.65 -17.28 -40.75
CA PHE A 7 7.38 -17.85 -39.42
C PHE A 7 7.75 -16.86 -38.32
N TRP A 8 8.93 -16.23 -38.41
CA TRP A 8 9.35 -15.23 -37.43
C TRP A 8 8.44 -13.99 -37.42
N ILE A 9 8.01 -13.52 -38.59
CA ILE A 9 7.04 -12.42 -38.68
C ILE A 9 5.70 -12.82 -38.03
N ALA A 10 5.19 -14.02 -38.32
CA ALA A 10 3.96 -14.53 -37.71
C ALA A 10 4.10 -14.67 -36.18
N MET A 11 5.26 -15.14 -35.70
CA MET A 11 5.57 -15.27 -34.27
C MET A 11 5.60 -13.91 -33.57
N THR A 12 6.23 -12.90 -34.17
CA THR A 12 6.27 -11.54 -33.62
C THR A 12 4.88 -10.91 -33.57
N VAL A 13 4.10 -11.02 -34.64
CA VAL A 13 2.72 -10.50 -34.67
C VAL A 13 1.87 -11.21 -33.61
N PHE A 14 2.00 -12.52 -33.48
CA PHE A 14 1.31 -13.30 -32.45
C PHE A 14 1.68 -12.82 -31.04
N GLN A 15 2.96 -12.62 -30.72
CA GLN A 15 3.39 -12.15 -29.41
C GLN A 15 2.88 -10.75 -29.08
N ILE A 16 2.83 -9.84 -30.07
CA ILE A 16 2.28 -8.49 -29.87
C ILE A 16 0.78 -8.57 -29.55
N VAL A 17 0.01 -9.34 -30.34
CA VAL A 17 -1.44 -9.51 -30.13
C VAL A 17 -1.71 -10.20 -28.79
N PHE A 18 -0.95 -11.24 -28.46
CA PHE A 18 -1.05 -11.95 -27.19
C PHE A 18 -0.71 -11.05 -26.00
N GLY A 19 0.37 -10.28 -26.10
CA GLY A 19 0.77 -9.32 -25.06
C GLY A 19 -0.28 -8.23 -24.84
N LEU A 20 -0.87 -7.70 -25.91
CA LEU A 20 -1.98 -6.74 -25.82
C LEU A 20 -3.22 -7.38 -25.19
N ALA A 21 -3.58 -8.61 -25.56
CA ALA A 21 -4.72 -9.32 -24.97
C ALA A 21 -4.53 -9.60 -23.48
N VAL A 22 -3.35 -10.06 -23.08
CA VAL A 22 -3.02 -10.26 -21.67
C VAL A 22 -3.04 -8.93 -20.94
N PHE A 23 -2.49 -7.86 -21.51
CA PHE A 23 -2.50 -6.53 -20.90
C PHE A 23 -3.93 -5.97 -20.72
N THR A 24 -4.81 -6.11 -21.72
CA THR A 24 -6.20 -5.63 -21.59
C THR A 24 -6.99 -6.44 -20.57
N VAL A 25 -6.84 -7.76 -20.54
CA VAL A 25 -7.48 -8.63 -19.54
C VAL A 25 -6.94 -8.32 -18.14
N THR A 26 -5.62 -8.18 -18.00
CA THR A 26 -4.96 -7.78 -16.75
C THR A 26 -5.52 -6.44 -16.29
N ARG A 27 -5.51 -5.43 -17.17
CA ARG A 27 -6.06 -4.11 -16.86
C ARG A 27 -7.52 -4.21 -16.44
N LEU A 28 -8.37 -4.91 -17.18
CA LEU A 28 -9.79 -5.10 -16.86
C LEU A 28 -10.00 -5.82 -15.52
N TYR A 29 -9.17 -6.82 -15.21
CA TYR A 29 -9.21 -7.53 -13.95
C TYR A 29 -8.86 -6.62 -12.78
N TYR A 30 -7.88 -5.71 -12.97
CA TYR A 30 -7.44 -4.78 -11.94
C TYR A 30 -8.21 -3.44 -11.91
N THR A 31 -8.94 -3.06 -12.96
CA THR A 31 -9.76 -1.83 -12.99
C THR A 31 -11.20 -2.04 -12.53
N GLN A 32 -11.49 -3.06 -11.72
CA GLN A 32 -12.82 -3.30 -11.13
C GLN A 32 -13.19 -2.36 -9.96
N ASP A 33 -12.58 -1.17 -9.84
CA ASP A 33 -12.88 -0.21 -8.75
C ASP A 33 -12.74 1.28 -9.17
N THR A 34 -13.04 1.66 -10.41
CA THR A 34 -13.02 3.09 -10.79
C THR A 34 -14.19 3.54 -11.66
N ASP A 35 -15.42 3.14 -11.33
CA ASP A 35 -16.63 3.80 -11.84
C ASP A 35 -17.29 4.61 -10.71
N ASN A 36 -16.54 5.54 -10.11
CA ASN A 36 -17.05 6.70 -9.36
C ASN A 36 -15.93 7.71 -9.05
N VAL A 37 -15.22 8.19 -10.07
CA VAL A 37 -14.34 9.36 -9.90
C VAL A 37 -14.93 10.53 -10.69
N GLY A 38 -16.05 11.03 -10.18
CA GLY A 38 -16.50 12.38 -10.44
C GLY A 38 -15.80 13.31 -9.46
N ASN A 39 -14.84 14.11 -9.96
CA ASN A 39 -14.34 15.32 -9.31
C ASN A 39 -14.11 15.22 -7.80
N ASP A 40 -13.03 14.55 -7.38
CA ASP A 40 -12.47 14.86 -6.07
C ASP A 40 -10.95 14.98 -6.18
N SER A 41 -10.50 16.18 -5.87
CA SER A 41 -9.14 16.51 -5.51
C SER A 41 -8.50 15.39 -4.69
N THR A 42 -7.20 15.20 -4.89
CA THR A 42 -6.24 14.44 -4.08
C THR A 42 -6.47 14.60 -2.57
N GLU A 43 -7.51 13.99 -2.02
CA GLU A 43 -7.58 13.57 -0.63
C GLU A 43 -6.87 12.22 -0.62
N ILE A 44 -5.66 12.23 -0.07
CA ILE A 44 -5.13 11.11 0.71
C ILE A 44 -6.15 10.86 1.83
N GLY A 45 -7.28 10.25 1.43
CA GLY A 45 -8.40 9.91 2.26
C GLY A 45 -7.87 8.98 3.33
N GLN A 46 -8.08 9.39 4.57
CA GLN A 46 -7.77 8.64 5.77
C GLN A 46 -8.39 7.25 5.60
N HIS A 47 -7.57 6.28 5.21
CA HIS A 47 -7.97 4.89 5.12
C HIS A 47 -8.17 4.47 6.58
N GLU A 48 -9.43 4.36 6.98
CA GLU A 48 -9.81 4.05 8.35
C GLU A 48 -9.22 2.68 8.67
N PHE A 49 -8.17 2.66 9.49
CA PHE A 49 -7.52 1.44 9.92
C PHE A 49 -8.52 0.65 10.77
N VAL A 50 -9.10 -0.41 10.20
CA VAL A 50 -10.06 -1.28 10.91
C VAL A 50 -9.28 -2.39 11.62
N TRP A 51 -9.19 -2.30 12.94
CA TRP A 51 -8.58 -3.33 13.78
C TRP A 51 -9.51 -4.55 13.94
N PRO A 52 -8.97 -5.79 13.91
CA PRO A 52 -9.76 -7.02 14.06
C PRO A 52 -10.43 -7.16 15.43
N ASP A 53 -9.99 -6.39 16.44
CA ASP A 53 -10.53 -6.43 17.81
C ASP A 53 -11.77 -5.55 18.03
N GLY A 54 -12.33 -4.95 16.96
CA GLY A 54 -13.59 -4.20 17.03
C GLY A 54 -13.49 -2.79 17.63
N VAL A 55 -12.28 -2.25 17.80
CA VAL A 55 -12.11 -0.82 18.11
C VAL A 55 -12.25 0.01 16.83
N THR A 56 -13.49 0.28 16.43
CA THR A 56 -13.79 1.26 15.39
C THR A 56 -13.83 2.63 16.07
N THR A 57 -12.85 3.49 15.80
CA THR A 57 -12.89 4.91 16.21
C THR A 57 -13.97 5.62 15.38
N THR A 58 -15.23 5.36 15.76
CA THR A 58 -16.35 6.18 15.32
C THR A 58 -16.13 7.57 15.89
N ASN A 59 -16.05 8.56 14.99
CA ASN A 59 -16.14 10.00 15.21
C ASN A 59 -14.84 10.75 15.60
N SER A 60 -14.12 11.22 14.58
CA SER A 60 -13.26 12.41 14.67
C SER A 60 -13.57 13.42 13.56
N ARG A 61 -14.85 13.74 13.33
CA ARG A 61 -15.26 14.96 12.60
C ARG A 61 -15.15 16.24 13.45
N GLN A 62 -14.66 16.17 14.68
CA GLN A 62 -14.44 17.34 15.53
C GLN A 62 -13.34 17.06 16.55
N LEU A 63 -12.11 17.46 16.26
CA LEU A 63 -11.25 18.01 17.31
C LEU A 63 -10.20 18.98 16.75
N ASN A 64 -10.72 20.09 16.29
CA ASN A 64 -10.09 21.38 16.51
C ASN A 64 -9.90 21.63 18.02
N SER A 65 -8.72 21.34 18.57
CA SER A 65 -8.10 22.15 19.63
C SER A 65 -6.77 21.58 20.08
N SER A 66 -5.78 22.45 20.06
CA SER A 66 -4.49 22.37 20.73
C SER A 66 -4.64 21.91 22.19
N THR A 67 -3.84 20.91 22.61
CA THR A 67 -3.01 20.84 23.84
C THR A 67 -2.85 19.37 24.29
N PRO A 68 -1.64 18.93 24.73
CA PRO A 68 -1.30 17.52 24.87
C PRO A 68 -1.45 16.95 26.30
N GLY A 69 -1.91 15.71 26.42
CA GLY A 69 -1.72 14.82 27.59
C GLY A 69 -2.88 13.84 27.84
N PRO A 70 -2.68 12.66 28.48
CA PRO A 70 -1.45 11.92 28.78
C PRO A 70 -1.32 10.62 27.91
N THR A 71 -0.10 10.28 27.51
CA THR A 71 0.34 8.92 27.07
C THR A 71 -0.40 8.24 25.90
N SER A 72 -0.56 8.95 24.78
CA SER A 72 -1.02 8.40 23.49
C SER A 72 0.12 7.69 22.73
N ILE A 73 0.54 6.53 23.23
CA ILE A 73 1.45 5.59 22.52
C ILE A 73 0.80 4.20 22.37
N GLU A 74 -0.43 4.01 22.84
CA GLU A 74 -1.16 2.73 22.77
C GLU A 74 -2.38 2.74 21.85
N ASP A 75 -2.82 3.91 21.35
CA ASP A 75 -3.83 3.93 20.30
C ASP A 75 -3.17 3.49 18.99
N PRO A 76 -3.55 2.33 18.45
CA PRO A 76 -2.91 1.83 17.26
C PRO A 76 -3.15 2.74 16.03
N LEU A 77 -4.21 3.57 16.03
CA LEU A 77 -4.46 4.56 14.97
C LEU A 77 -3.41 5.69 14.99
N GLU A 78 -3.06 6.22 16.16
CA GLU A 78 -2.01 7.24 16.29
C GLU A 78 -0.64 6.66 15.92
N LEU A 79 -0.41 5.38 16.24
CA LEU A 79 0.80 4.68 15.85
C LEU A 79 0.91 4.55 14.32
N ALA A 80 -0.19 4.25 13.62
CA ALA A 80 -0.27 4.26 12.16
C ALA A 80 0.03 5.65 11.59
N ARG A 81 -0.62 6.69 12.10
CA ARG A 81 -0.39 8.08 11.67
C ARG A 81 1.08 8.49 11.79
N ARG A 82 1.75 8.10 12.88
CA ARG A 82 3.18 8.38 13.06
C ARG A 82 4.06 7.58 12.12
N ALA A 83 3.74 6.31 11.86
CA ALA A 83 4.47 5.49 10.91
C ALA A 83 4.47 6.13 9.51
N ASP A 84 3.29 6.58 9.06
CA ASP A 84 3.12 7.25 7.77
C ASP A 84 3.83 8.60 7.72
N GLU A 85 3.80 9.35 8.83
CA GLU A 85 4.54 10.61 8.97
C GLU A 85 6.06 10.39 8.86
N TYR A 86 6.59 9.34 9.52
CA TYR A 86 8.00 8.98 9.41
C TYR A 86 8.35 8.54 7.99
N PHE A 87 7.48 7.75 7.35
CA PHE A 87 7.67 7.30 5.98
C PHE A 87 7.74 8.49 5.01
N THR A 88 6.79 9.43 5.13
CA THR A 88 6.74 10.65 4.31
C THR A 88 7.98 11.53 4.52
N ARG A 89 8.51 11.56 5.74
CA ARG A 89 9.76 12.26 6.09
C ARG A 89 11.04 11.48 5.72
N GLN A 90 10.92 10.36 5.02
CA GLN A 90 12.04 9.47 4.67
C GLN A 90 12.81 8.93 5.87
N GLN A 91 12.21 8.97 7.07
CA GLN A 91 12.76 8.40 8.30
C GLN A 91 12.39 6.92 8.37
N TYR A 92 12.84 6.16 7.37
CA TYR A 92 12.36 4.79 7.14
C TYR A 92 12.66 3.85 8.31
N ASP A 93 13.77 4.05 9.06
CA ASP A 93 14.06 3.25 10.26
C ASP A 93 12.95 3.38 11.33
N ARG A 94 12.48 4.62 11.57
CA ARG A 94 11.42 4.89 12.54
C ARG A 94 10.04 4.47 12.04
N ALA A 95 9.82 4.56 10.74
CA ALA A 95 8.62 4.05 10.10
C ALA A 95 8.54 2.52 10.28
N ALA A 96 9.64 1.80 10.03
CA ALA A 96 9.72 0.34 10.19
C ALA A 96 9.44 -0.09 11.64
N ASP A 97 10.05 0.58 12.63
CA ASP A 97 9.79 0.32 14.05
C ASP A 97 8.31 0.53 14.43
N SER A 98 7.67 1.53 13.82
CA SER A 98 6.26 1.85 14.08
C SER A 98 5.32 0.84 13.41
N TYR A 99 5.59 0.45 12.16
CA TYR A 99 4.85 -0.63 11.49
C TYR A 99 5.04 -1.98 12.17
N GLN A 100 6.23 -2.28 12.70
CA GLN A 100 6.46 -3.51 13.46
C GLN A 100 5.60 -3.57 14.73
N LYS A 101 5.45 -2.44 15.44
CA LYS A 101 4.57 -2.35 16.61
C LYS A 101 3.09 -2.55 16.23
N LEU A 102 2.66 -2.03 15.07
CA LEU A 102 1.31 -2.28 14.54
C LEU A 102 1.08 -3.76 14.27
N LEU A 103 2.09 -4.49 13.77
CA LEU A 103 2.00 -5.94 13.58
C LEU A 103 1.93 -6.72 14.90
N VAL A 104 2.50 -6.22 15.99
CA VAL A 104 2.34 -6.85 17.31
C VAL A 104 0.89 -6.72 17.80
N LEU A 105 0.25 -5.59 17.53
CA LEU A 105 -1.15 -5.32 17.89
C LEU A 105 -2.14 -6.01 16.94
N GLY A 106 -1.76 -6.19 15.68
CA GLY A 106 -2.61 -6.72 14.61
C GLY A 106 -1.79 -7.60 13.67
N PRO A 107 -1.47 -8.84 14.06
CA PRO A 107 -0.53 -9.70 13.33
C PRO A 107 -1.03 -10.15 11.95
N ASN A 108 -2.31 -9.92 11.65
CA ASN A 108 -2.94 -10.29 10.38
C ASN A 108 -3.29 -9.07 9.50
N ASN A 109 -2.66 -7.91 9.75
CA ASN A 109 -2.91 -6.72 8.95
C ASN A 109 -2.04 -6.69 7.69
N ALA A 110 -2.64 -7.04 6.54
CA ALA A 110 -1.97 -7.06 5.24
C ALA A 110 -1.43 -5.69 4.79
N GLU A 111 -2.14 -4.60 5.11
CA GLU A 111 -1.72 -3.23 4.79
C GLU A 111 -0.44 -2.85 5.55
N THR A 112 -0.36 -3.21 6.83
CA THR A 112 0.82 -2.97 7.67
C THR A 112 2.03 -3.75 7.16
N TYR A 113 1.84 -5.02 6.74
CA TYR A 113 2.92 -5.77 6.09
C TYR A 113 3.38 -5.14 4.79
N ASN A 114 2.45 -4.67 3.95
CA ASN A 114 2.78 -3.98 2.71
C ASN A 114 3.59 -2.71 2.97
N ASN A 115 3.12 -1.87 3.90
CA ASN A 115 3.79 -0.62 4.25
C ASN A 115 5.17 -0.86 4.87
N LEU A 116 5.31 -1.90 5.72
CA LEU A 116 6.61 -2.33 6.23
C LEU A 116 7.54 -2.81 5.10
N GLY A 117 7.02 -3.60 4.15
CA GLY A 117 7.79 -4.10 3.01
C GLY A 117 8.31 -2.96 2.12
N ILE A 118 7.46 -1.97 1.81
CA ILE A 118 7.85 -0.76 1.09
C ILE A 118 8.91 0.02 1.89
N THR A 119 8.72 0.17 3.19
CA THR A 119 9.66 0.86 4.08
C THR A 119 11.03 0.19 4.11
N LEU A 120 11.08 -1.15 4.23
CA LEU A 120 12.32 -1.94 4.22
C LEU A 120 13.02 -1.92 2.85
N HIS A 121 12.25 -1.83 1.77
CA HIS A 121 12.79 -1.62 0.43
C HIS A 121 13.54 -0.28 0.34
N TYR A 122 12.96 0.82 0.84
CA TYR A 122 13.62 2.12 0.86
C TYR A 122 14.85 2.19 1.77
N LEU A 123 14.91 1.37 2.82
CA LEU A 123 16.12 1.22 3.65
C LEU A 123 17.26 0.47 2.96
N GLY A 124 17.02 -0.13 1.79
CA GLY A 124 17.97 -1.06 1.18
C GLY A 124 18.16 -2.35 1.98
N ARG A 125 17.29 -2.59 2.98
CA ARG A 125 17.27 -3.78 3.86
C ARG A 125 16.20 -4.77 3.41
N SER A 126 16.03 -4.93 2.10
CA SER A 126 15.03 -5.79 1.47
C SER A 126 15.10 -7.25 1.94
N THR A 127 16.26 -7.70 2.41
CA THR A 127 16.48 -9.05 2.94
C THR A 127 15.84 -9.30 4.30
N GLU A 128 15.53 -8.25 5.06
CA GLU A 128 14.84 -8.36 6.35
C GLU A 128 13.33 -8.44 6.20
N ALA A 129 12.78 -7.94 5.10
CA ALA A 129 11.34 -8.05 4.78
C ALA A 129 10.90 -9.49 4.43
N LEU A 130 11.86 -10.37 4.14
CA LEU A 130 11.63 -11.74 3.65
C LEU A 130 11.91 -12.80 4.72
N ARG A 131 12.24 -12.40 5.95
CA ARG A 131 12.69 -13.29 7.02
C ARG A 131 11.62 -13.47 8.08
#